data_AF-A0A6G2V9D3-F1
#
_entry.id   AF-A0A6G2V9D3-F1
#
_cell.length_a   1.000
_cell.length_b   1.000
_cell.length_c   1.000
_cell.angle_alpha   90.00
_cell.angle_beta   90.00
_cell.angle_gamma   90.00
#
_symmetry.space_group_name_H-M   'P 1'
#
loop_
_entity.id
_entity.type
_entity.pdbx_description
1 polymer ?
#
loop_
_entity_poly.entity_id
_entity_poly.type
_entity_poly.pdbx_seq_one_letter_code
_entity_poly.pdbx_strand_id
1 'polypeptide(L)'
;MTEPIRALDEQDEPALLRDQFRQLLRYRTLLVTGVLLGLLGSGWLALSGEDTYAATGEVSVRSATSDPFAAGASADKGINIGSERQTAVVTTCYPTSPEETRARAARESSAYVYLVAHYGRSGTAPPAGHAALAPVVAGLRAHTNSPIAVGFGVSTRSHVAAVAASGADAAIVGSAGVARVEQALDEEGSVTTALRDFVRSLQPGPDETSKANTPIRTRS
;
A
#
# COMPACT_ATOMS: atom_id res chain seq x y z
N MET A 1 3.96 -16.33 59.86
CA MET A 1 4.62 -17.42 59.11
C MET A 1 4.51 -17.05 57.65
N THR A 2 5.57 -16.44 57.11
CA THR A 2 5.62 -15.92 55.74
C THR A 2 6.66 -16.78 55.04
N GLU A 3 6.22 -17.62 54.11
CA GLU A 3 7.11 -18.40 53.24
C GLU A 3 7.99 -17.45 52.42
N PRO A 4 9.32 -17.68 52.32
CA PRO A 4 10.16 -16.86 51.46
C PRO A 4 9.93 -17.23 50.00
N ILE A 5 9.81 -16.22 49.14
CA ILE A 5 9.75 -16.35 47.69
C ILE A 5 11.02 -17.06 47.22
N ARG A 6 10.87 -18.28 46.70
CA ARG A 6 11.94 -19.09 46.13
C ARG A 6 12.52 -18.36 44.91
N ALA A 7 13.74 -17.86 45.04
CA ALA A 7 14.51 -17.38 43.90
C ALA A 7 14.68 -18.54 42.90
N LEU A 8 14.27 -18.33 41.65
CA LEU A 8 14.55 -19.27 40.57
C LEU A 8 16.05 -19.21 40.29
N ASP A 9 16.74 -20.32 40.55
CA ASP A 9 18.16 -20.47 40.27
C ASP A 9 18.35 -20.47 38.74
N GLU A 10 19.22 -19.61 38.23
CA GLU A 10 19.57 -19.46 36.80
C GLU A 10 20.05 -20.78 36.16
N GLN A 11 20.31 -21.81 36.98
CA GLN A 11 20.73 -23.15 36.56
C GLN A 11 19.58 -24.08 36.14
N ASP A 12 18.31 -23.74 36.40
CA ASP A 12 17.15 -24.57 36.03
C ASP A 12 16.67 -24.33 34.57
N GLU A 13 16.98 -23.17 33.98
CA GLU A 13 16.61 -22.81 32.61
C GLU A 13 17.07 -23.82 31.52
N PRO A 14 18.34 -24.29 31.51
CA PRO A 14 18.80 -25.22 30.48
C PRO A 14 18.20 -26.63 30.63
N ALA A 15 17.65 -26.99 31.80
CA ALA A 15 16.96 -28.25 32.01
C ALA A 15 15.50 -28.18 31.55
N LEU A 16 14.81 -27.08 31.87
CA LEU A 16 13.46 -26.77 31.39
C LEU A 16 13.38 -26.71 29.85
N LEU A 17 14.34 -26.05 29.20
CA LEU A 17 14.43 -26.01 27.73
C LEU A 17 14.64 -27.41 27.13
N ARG A 18 15.44 -28.26 27.79
CA ARG A 18 15.75 -29.61 27.29
C ARG A 18 14.54 -30.55 27.38
N ASP A 19 13.74 -30.42 28.42
CA ASP A 19 12.51 -31.21 28.58
C ASP A 19 11.37 -30.70 27.69
N GLN A 20 11.25 -29.38 27.49
CA GLN A 20 10.34 -28.82 26.48
C GLN A 20 10.69 -29.30 25.07
N PHE A 21 11.98 -29.36 24.72
CA PHE A 21 12.44 -29.85 23.42
C PHE A 21 12.15 -31.34 23.23
N ARG A 22 12.29 -32.17 24.29
CA ARG A 22 11.87 -33.58 24.25
C ARG A 22 10.35 -33.74 24.09
N GLN A 23 9.57 -32.87 24.71
CA GLN A 23 8.10 -32.89 24.59
C GLN A 23 7.64 -32.57 23.16
N LEU A 24 8.30 -31.62 22.49
CA LEU A 24 8.07 -31.31 21.07
C LEU A 24 8.46 -32.48 20.16
N LEU A 25 9.59 -33.15 20.41
CA LEU A 25 10.04 -34.31 19.63
C LEU A 25 9.17 -35.57 19.84
N ARG A 26 8.37 -35.63 20.91
CA ARG A 26 7.42 -36.72 21.15
C ARG A 26 6.33 -36.80 20.07
N TYR A 27 6.01 -35.67 19.42
CA TYR A 27 5.04 -35.57 18.33
C TYR A 27 5.69 -35.39 16.96
N ARG A 28 6.94 -35.85 16.78
CA ARG A 28 7.71 -35.72 15.53
C ARG A 28 6.95 -36.17 14.27
N THR A 29 6.10 -37.19 14.39
CA THR A 29 5.28 -37.69 13.27
C THR A 29 4.22 -36.68 12.87
N LEU A 30 3.59 -36.01 13.84
CA LEU A 30 2.58 -34.99 13.59
C LEU A 30 3.21 -33.73 12.96
N LEU A 31 4.40 -33.34 13.43
CA LEU A 31 5.18 -32.25 12.83
C LEU A 31 5.58 -32.55 11.38
N VAL A 32 6.14 -33.74 11.12
CA VAL A 32 6.56 -34.14 9.76
C VAL A 32 5.36 -34.22 8.82
N THR A 33 4.23 -34.79 9.27
CA THR A 33 3.01 -34.85 8.48
C THR A 33 2.43 -33.46 8.21
N GLY A 34 2.45 -32.56 9.19
CA GLY A 34 2.01 -31.17 9.02
C GLY A 34 2.87 -30.40 8.01
N VAL A 35 4.20 -30.54 8.09
CA VAL A 35 5.13 -29.94 7.12
C VAL A 35 4.92 -30.52 5.72
N LEU A 36 4.76 -31.84 5.60
CA LEU A 36 4.49 -32.48 4.30
C LEU A 36 3.16 -32.02 3.70
N LEU A 37 2.08 -31.96 4.49
CA LEU A 37 0.80 -31.46 4.02
C LEU A 37 0.87 -29.98 3.63
N GLY A 38 1.62 -29.16 4.38
CA GLY A 38 1.85 -27.76 4.04
C GLY A 38 2.65 -27.58 2.74
N LEU A 39 3.70 -28.39 2.53
CA LEU A 39 4.50 -28.38 1.31
C LEU A 39 3.72 -28.91 0.10
N LEU A 40 2.91 -29.94 0.28
CA LEU A 40 2.02 -30.47 -0.76
C LEU A 40 0.92 -29.46 -1.12
N GLY A 41 0.30 -28.84 -0.11
CA GLY A 41 -0.73 -27.82 -0.33
C GLY A 41 -0.18 -26.56 -1.00
N SER A 42 1.01 -26.09 -0.59
CA SER A 42 1.67 -24.95 -1.22
C SER A 42 2.18 -25.29 -2.63
N GLY A 43 2.70 -26.48 -2.88
CA GLY A 43 3.06 -26.95 -4.22
C GLY A 43 1.84 -27.08 -5.14
N TRP A 44 0.73 -27.59 -4.62
CA TRP A 44 -0.54 -27.63 -5.35
C TRP A 44 -1.02 -26.22 -5.69
N LEU A 45 -1.00 -25.28 -4.75
CA LEU A 45 -1.39 -23.89 -5.00
C LEU A 45 -0.45 -23.20 -5.99
N ALA A 46 0.85 -23.49 -5.96
CA ALA A 46 1.81 -22.94 -6.91
C ALA A 46 1.63 -23.48 -8.34
N LEU A 47 1.10 -24.70 -8.49
CA LEU A 47 0.85 -25.32 -9.80
C LEU A 47 -0.57 -25.07 -10.33
N SER A 48 -1.53 -24.76 -9.45
CA SER A 48 -2.94 -24.55 -9.80
C SER A 48 -3.41 -23.10 -9.66
N GLY A 49 -2.59 -22.22 -9.09
CA GLY A 49 -2.86 -20.80 -8.99
C GLY A 49 -2.66 -20.11 -10.34
N GLU A 50 -3.61 -19.28 -10.73
CA GLU A 50 -3.38 -18.30 -11.79
C GLU A 50 -2.36 -17.26 -11.30
N ASP A 51 -1.51 -16.73 -12.20
CA ASP A 51 -0.45 -15.74 -11.91
C ASP A 51 -0.95 -14.39 -11.35
N THR A 52 -2.23 -14.29 -10.98
CA THR A 52 -2.92 -13.04 -10.68
C THR A 52 -3.58 -13.10 -9.31
N TYR A 53 -2.94 -12.44 -8.34
CA TYR A 53 -3.57 -12.10 -7.06
C TYR A 53 -4.39 -10.81 -7.25
N ALA A 54 -5.70 -10.95 -7.44
CA ALA A 54 -6.63 -9.82 -7.46
C ALA A 54 -7.12 -9.53 -6.04
N ALA A 55 -6.50 -8.55 -5.38
CA ALA A 55 -7.04 -7.98 -4.14
C ALA A 55 -7.96 -6.82 -4.49
N THR A 56 -9.26 -7.01 -4.29
CA THR A 56 -10.25 -5.93 -4.41
C THR A 56 -10.16 -5.03 -3.19
N GLY A 57 -9.38 -3.95 -3.29
CA GLY A 57 -9.41 -2.86 -2.32
C GLY A 57 -10.53 -1.89 -2.66
N GLU A 58 -11.52 -1.75 -1.78
CA GLU A 58 -12.50 -0.66 -1.89
C GLU A 58 -11.84 0.64 -1.45
N VAL A 59 -11.54 1.53 -2.40
CA VAL A 59 -11.04 2.88 -2.11
C VAL A 59 -12.13 3.87 -2.47
N SER A 60 -12.87 4.33 -1.47
CA SER A 60 -13.82 5.43 -1.63
C SER A 60 -13.06 6.76 -1.73
N VAL A 61 -12.86 7.25 -2.95
CA VAL A 61 -12.24 8.55 -3.19
C VAL A 61 -13.31 9.64 -3.07
N ARG A 62 -13.20 10.49 -2.06
CA ARG A 62 -13.99 11.74 -2.00
C ARG A 62 -13.36 12.75 -2.98
N SER A 63 -14.20 13.40 -3.79
CA SER A 63 -13.73 14.45 -4.69
C SER A 63 -13.00 15.55 -3.92
N ALA A 64 -11.89 16.03 -4.49
CA ALA A 64 -11.06 17.07 -3.89
C ALA A 64 -11.89 18.36 -3.77
N THR A 65 -12.31 18.69 -2.56
CA THR A 65 -12.72 20.04 -2.20
C THR A 65 -11.47 20.91 -2.13
N SER A 66 -11.59 22.19 -2.48
CA SER A 66 -10.50 23.17 -2.39
C SER A 66 -9.95 23.35 -0.97
N ASP A 67 -10.66 22.84 0.04
CA ASP A 67 -10.21 22.72 1.43
C ASP A 67 -10.62 21.34 1.99
N PRO A 68 -9.67 20.41 2.23
CA PRO A 68 -9.94 19.10 2.81
C PRO A 68 -10.24 19.15 4.32
N PHE A 69 -10.18 20.32 4.95
CA PHE A 69 -10.44 20.53 6.38
C PHE A 69 -11.64 21.45 6.66
N ALA A 70 -12.37 21.90 5.63
CA ALA A 70 -13.58 22.70 5.81
C ALA A 70 -14.69 21.87 6.47
N ALA A 71 -14.99 22.18 7.72
CA ALA A 71 -16.12 21.60 8.44
C ALA A 71 -17.44 22.11 7.84
N GLY A 72 -18.20 21.25 7.16
CA GLY A 72 -19.57 21.61 6.74
C GLY A 72 -20.19 20.93 5.52
N ALA A 73 -19.51 20.03 4.80
CA ALA A 73 -20.16 19.33 3.68
C ALA A 73 -21.02 18.14 4.17
N SER A 74 -22.32 18.38 4.31
CA SER A 74 -23.34 17.41 4.72
C SER A 74 -23.26 16.11 3.91
N ALA A 75 -23.15 14.98 4.62
CA ALA A 75 -23.16 13.62 4.10
C ALA A 75 -24.58 13.12 3.81
N ASP A 76 -25.42 13.94 3.18
CA ASP A 76 -26.84 13.62 3.03
C ASP A 76 -27.34 13.80 1.59
N LYS A 77 -27.30 12.69 0.85
CA LYS A 77 -28.32 12.29 -0.12
C LYS A 77 -28.15 10.81 -0.43
N GLY A 78 -28.72 9.97 0.43
CA GLY A 78 -29.08 8.61 0.06
C GLY A 78 -30.21 8.63 -0.99
N ILE A 79 -30.13 7.71 -1.95
CA ILE A 79 -31.22 6.88 -2.55
C ILE A 79 -30.58 6.07 -3.69
N ASN A 80 -30.51 4.74 -3.57
CA ASN A 80 -31.43 3.83 -4.27
C ASN A 80 -31.12 2.37 -3.89
N ILE A 81 -32.18 1.63 -3.53
CA ILE A 81 -32.22 0.17 -3.36
C ILE A 81 -32.74 -0.38 -4.69
N GLY A 82 -31.87 -1.02 -5.46
CA GLY A 82 -32.15 -1.58 -6.78
C GLY A 82 -31.04 -1.24 -7.79
N SER A 83 -30.50 -2.27 -8.44
CA SER A 83 -29.39 -2.28 -9.41
C SER A 83 -27.98 -2.40 -8.80
N GLU A 84 -27.32 -3.51 -9.14
CA GLU A 84 -25.87 -3.72 -9.18
C GLU A 84 -25.05 -2.43 -9.13
N ARG A 85 -24.47 -2.11 -7.98
CA ARG A 85 -23.45 -1.06 -7.92
C ARG A 85 -22.19 -1.62 -8.58
N GLN A 86 -21.88 -1.15 -9.79
CA GLN A 86 -20.54 -1.28 -10.34
C GLN A 86 -19.57 -0.51 -9.42
N THR A 87 -18.98 -1.22 -8.46
CA THR A 87 -17.93 -0.67 -7.59
C THR A 87 -16.78 -0.19 -8.48
N ALA A 88 -16.28 1.02 -8.21
CA ALA A 88 -15.12 1.52 -8.92
C ALA A 88 -13.91 0.63 -8.60
N VAL A 89 -13.29 0.07 -9.64
CA VAL A 89 -12.22 -0.92 -9.54
C VAL A 89 -10.89 -0.20 -9.65
N VAL A 90 -10.04 -0.41 -8.65
CA VAL A 90 -8.63 -0.02 -8.67
C VAL A 90 -7.83 -1.26 -9.04
N THR A 91 -7.06 -1.19 -10.12
CA THR A 91 -6.15 -2.27 -10.51
C THR A 91 -4.72 -1.90 -10.13
N THR A 92 -3.90 -2.90 -9.87
CA THR A 92 -2.49 -2.70 -9.49
C THR A 92 -1.58 -3.40 -10.49
N CYS A 93 -0.48 -2.75 -10.87
CA CYS A 93 0.54 -3.36 -11.71
C CYS A 93 1.94 -2.86 -11.34
N TYR A 94 2.96 -3.55 -11.87
CA TYR A 94 4.36 -3.23 -11.63
C TYR A 94 5.08 -2.88 -12.93
N PRO A 95 6.13 -2.05 -12.89
CA PRO A 95 6.98 -1.76 -14.04
C PRO A 95 7.58 -3.03 -14.68
N THR A 96 7.88 -4.03 -13.85
CA THR A 96 8.48 -5.31 -14.28
C THR A 96 7.45 -6.33 -14.76
N SER A 97 6.15 -6.08 -14.59
CA SER A 97 5.11 -6.99 -15.09
C SER A 97 5.16 -7.09 -16.62
N PRO A 98 4.76 -8.23 -17.21
CA PRO A 98 4.58 -8.35 -18.65
C PRO A 98 3.67 -7.25 -19.20
N GLU A 99 3.90 -6.84 -20.45
CA GLU A 99 3.11 -5.79 -21.10
C GLU A 99 1.62 -6.13 -21.14
N GLU A 100 1.28 -7.39 -21.44
CA GLU A 100 -0.09 -7.87 -21.45
C GLU A 100 -0.79 -7.71 -20.09
N THR A 101 -0.08 -8.00 -19.00
CA THR A 101 -0.59 -7.82 -17.62
C THR A 101 -0.85 -6.35 -17.32
N ARG A 102 0.06 -5.45 -17.71
CA ARG A 102 -0.11 -4.00 -17.55
C ARG A 102 -1.30 -3.50 -18.38
N ALA A 103 -1.41 -3.95 -19.62
CA ALA A 103 -2.50 -3.57 -20.51
C ALA A 103 -3.86 -4.08 -19.99
N ARG A 104 -3.91 -5.29 -19.44
CA ARG A 104 -5.12 -5.83 -18.78
C ARG A 104 -5.51 -5.00 -17.56
N ALA A 105 -4.56 -4.74 -16.66
CA ALA A 105 -4.79 -3.88 -15.49
C ALA A 105 -5.31 -2.49 -15.89
N ALA A 106 -4.76 -1.90 -16.93
CA ALA A 106 -5.22 -0.60 -17.45
C ALA A 106 -6.67 -0.67 -17.95
N ARG A 107 -7.04 -1.69 -18.71
CA ARG A 107 -8.40 -1.86 -19.27
C ARG A 107 -9.46 -2.16 -18.22
N GLU A 108 -9.12 -2.90 -17.18
CA GLU A 108 -10.05 -3.33 -16.13
C GLU A 108 -10.28 -2.26 -15.05
N SER A 109 -9.44 -1.23 -14.99
CA SER A 109 -9.57 -0.15 -14.02
C SER A 109 -10.70 0.82 -14.39
N SER A 110 -11.63 1.03 -13.45
CA SER A 110 -12.68 2.07 -13.56
C SER A 110 -12.50 3.24 -12.61
N ALA A 111 -11.66 3.13 -11.58
CA ALA A 111 -11.28 4.23 -10.70
C ALA A 111 -9.93 4.84 -11.08
N TYR A 112 -8.84 4.11 -10.87
CA TYR A 112 -7.47 4.48 -11.25
C TYR A 112 -6.57 3.24 -11.31
N VAL A 113 -5.45 3.33 -12.00
CA VAL A 113 -4.41 2.30 -12.03
C VAL A 113 -3.35 2.65 -11.00
N TYR A 114 -3.08 1.74 -10.08
CA TYR A 114 -1.98 1.86 -9.12
C TYR A 114 -0.70 1.24 -9.69
N LEU A 115 0.25 2.09 -10.08
CA LEU A 115 1.59 1.67 -10.50
C LEU A 115 2.53 1.66 -9.30
N VAL A 116 2.94 0.46 -8.88
CA VAL A 116 3.86 0.29 -7.76
C VAL A 116 5.29 0.40 -8.27
N ALA A 117 5.95 1.54 -8.02
CA ALA A 117 7.24 1.89 -8.60
C ALA A 117 8.37 0.90 -8.26
N HIS A 118 8.31 0.25 -7.10
CA HIS A 118 9.32 -0.69 -6.63
C HIS A 118 8.71 -1.75 -5.70
N TYR A 119 9.17 -2.99 -5.83
CA TYR A 119 8.77 -4.09 -4.95
C TYR A 119 9.72 -4.20 -3.75
N GLY A 120 9.22 -3.97 -2.54
CA GLY A 120 9.96 -4.31 -1.31
C GLY A 120 9.50 -3.48 -0.12
N ARG A 121 9.28 -4.10 1.05
CA ARG A 121 8.65 -3.48 2.25
C ARG A 121 9.16 -2.10 2.70
N SER A 122 10.32 -1.64 2.23
CA SER A 122 11.07 -0.53 2.83
C SER A 122 10.59 0.89 2.47
N GLY A 123 9.59 1.08 1.61
CA GLY A 123 9.12 2.44 1.27
C GLY A 123 10.21 3.36 0.71
N THR A 124 11.27 2.79 0.14
CA THR A 124 12.39 3.50 -0.49
C THR A 124 12.06 3.87 -1.93
N ALA A 125 12.66 4.96 -2.42
CA ALA A 125 12.55 5.35 -3.82
C ALA A 125 13.12 4.24 -4.73
N PRO A 126 12.55 4.06 -5.95
CA PRO A 126 13.11 3.13 -6.92
C PRO A 126 14.57 3.51 -7.23
N PRO A 127 15.49 2.54 -7.41
CA PRO A 127 16.91 2.83 -7.66
C PRO A 127 17.16 3.72 -8.88
N ALA A 128 16.33 3.60 -9.91
CA ALA A 128 16.39 4.41 -11.13
C ALA A 128 15.65 5.76 -11.03
N GLY A 129 15.01 6.05 -9.89
CA GLY A 129 14.17 7.23 -9.69
C GLY A 129 12.77 7.12 -10.34
N HIS A 130 11.81 7.90 -9.84
CA HIS A 130 10.42 7.86 -10.33
C HIS A 130 10.27 8.33 -11.79
N ALA A 131 11.14 9.24 -12.26
CA ALA A 131 11.11 9.72 -13.65
C ALA A 131 11.36 8.60 -14.68
N ALA A 132 12.10 7.55 -14.31
CA ALA A 132 12.35 6.39 -15.17
C ALA A 132 11.08 5.58 -15.49
N LEU A 133 9.97 5.84 -14.80
CA LEU A 133 8.68 5.19 -15.04
C LEU A 133 7.95 5.73 -16.27
N ALA A 134 8.42 6.82 -16.90
CA ALA A 134 7.73 7.48 -18.00
C ALA A 134 7.32 6.54 -19.16
N PRO A 135 8.18 5.61 -19.63
CA PRO A 135 7.79 4.66 -20.68
C PRO A 135 6.66 3.72 -20.25
N VAL A 136 6.64 3.31 -18.96
CA VAL A 136 5.62 2.42 -18.41
C VAL A 136 4.29 3.15 -18.29
N VAL A 137 4.31 4.39 -17.80
CA VAL A 137 3.12 5.24 -17.70
C VAL A 137 2.53 5.53 -19.08
N ALA A 138 3.37 5.81 -20.08
CA ALA A 138 2.94 6.00 -21.46
C ALA A 138 2.27 4.73 -22.04
N GLY A 139 2.84 3.55 -21.78
CA GLY A 139 2.25 2.27 -22.21
C GLY A 139 0.90 2.00 -21.55
N LEU A 140 0.77 2.27 -20.24
CA LEU A 140 -0.52 2.15 -19.54
C LEU A 140 -1.57 3.11 -20.12
N ARG A 141 -1.18 4.35 -20.42
CA ARG A 141 -2.08 5.37 -20.97
C ARG A 141 -2.65 4.98 -22.34
N ALA A 142 -1.94 4.19 -23.13
CA ALA A 142 -2.45 3.69 -24.41
C ALA A 142 -3.66 2.74 -24.24
N HIS A 143 -3.88 2.20 -23.04
CA HIS A 143 -4.92 1.21 -22.76
C HIS A 143 -6.00 1.69 -21.78
N THR A 144 -5.90 2.91 -21.23
CA THR A 144 -6.88 3.44 -20.29
C THR A 144 -6.95 4.95 -20.28
N ASN A 145 -8.16 5.46 -20.00
CA ASN A 145 -8.37 6.87 -19.67
C ASN A 145 -8.45 7.09 -18.15
N SER A 146 -8.44 6.02 -17.35
CA SER A 146 -8.44 6.11 -15.90
C SER A 146 -7.14 6.78 -15.42
N PRO A 147 -7.19 7.58 -14.34
CA PRO A 147 -5.99 8.15 -13.74
C PRO A 147 -4.94 7.08 -13.41
N ILE A 148 -3.67 7.41 -13.56
CA ILE A 148 -2.53 6.55 -13.21
C ILE A 148 -1.87 7.17 -11.98
N ALA A 149 -1.96 6.46 -10.87
CA ALA A 149 -1.33 6.85 -9.61
C ALA A 149 -0.05 6.05 -9.41
N VAL A 150 1.07 6.72 -9.18
CA VAL A 150 2.35 6.07 -8.84
C VAL A 150 2.55 6.14 -7.34
N GLY A 151 2.88 5.03 -6.72
CA GLY A 151 3.30 5.02 -5.32
C GLY A 151 4.58 4.25 -5.12
N PHE A 152 4.88 4.04 -3.84
CA PHE A 152 6.12 3.45 -3.35
C PHE A 152 7.33 4.39 -3.45
N GLY A 153 7.95 4.69 -2.29
CA GLY A 153 9.16 5.51 -2.26
C GLY A 153 8.95 7.02 -2.37
N VAL A 154 7.71 7.52 -2.32
CA VAL A 154 7.43 8.96 -2.37
C VAL A 154 7.41 9.52 -0.95
N SER A 155 8.32 10.44 -0.63
CA SER A 155 8.48 11.00 0.71
C SER A 155 8.88 12.48 0.74
N THR A 156 9.24 13.04 -0.41
CA THR A 156 9.72 14.42 -0.56
C THR A 156 9.01 15.09 -1.73
N ARG A 157 9.03 16.43 -1.75
CA ARG A 157 8.53 17.22 -2.89
C ARG A 157 9.23 16.84 -4.21
N SER A 158 10.55 16.58 -4.17
CA SER A 158 11.28 16.17 -5.37
C SER A 158 10.82 14.81 -5.91
N HIS A 159 10.41 13.88 -5.04
CA HIS A 159 9.81 12.61 -5.49
C HIS A 159 8.44 12.86 -6.15
N VAL A 160 7.60 13.74 -5.58
CA VAL A 160 6.31 14.11 -6.18
C VAL A 160 6.51 14.74 -7.55
N ALA A 161 7.48 15.66 -7.69
CA ALA A 161 7.82 16.28 -8.97
C ALA A 161 8.34 15.24 -9.99
N ALA A 162 9.17 14.29 -9.56
CA ALA A 162 9.67 13.21 -10.43
C ALA A 162 8.54 12.26 -10.88
N VAL A 163 7.57 11.97 -10.00
CA VAL A 163 6.36 11.22 -10.36
C VAL A 163 5.53 12.00 -11.39
N ALA A 164 5.29 13.29 -11.17
CA ALA A 164 4.58 14.13 -12.14
C ALA A 164 5.31 14.17 -13.51
N ALA A 165 6.64 14.29 -13.50
CA ALA A 165 7.46 14.27 -14.70
C ALA A 165 7.40 12.93 -15.47
N SER A 166 7.03 11.83 -14.80
CA SER A 166 6.78 10.55 -15.47
C SER A 166 5.46 10.50 -16.26
N GLY A 167 4.60 11.52 -16.13
CA GLY A 167 3.27 11.58 -16.76
C GLY A 167 2.15 10.92 -15.95
N ALA A 168 2.41 10.60 -14.68
CA ALA A 168 1.41 10.10 -13.74
C ALA A 168 0.49 11.23 -13.26
N ASP A 169 -0.76 10.90 -12.99
CA ASP A 169 -1.78 11.87 -12.55
C ASP A 169 -1.73 12.13 -11.04
N ALA A 170 -1.21 11.17 -10.28
CA ALA A 170 -1.14 11.24 -8.82
C ALA A 170 0.09 10.53 -8.26
N ALA A 171 0.56 11.02 -7.11
CA ALA A 171 1.58 10.37 -6.30
C ALA A 171 0.94 9.84 -4.99
N ILE A 172 1.19 8.57 -4.66
CA ILE A 172 0.70 7.94 -3.42
C ILE A 172 1.82 7.90 -2.40
N VAL A 173 1.56 8.49 -1.23
CA VAL A 173 2.49 8.63 -0.12
C VAL A 173 1.94 7.84 1.07
N GLY A 174 2.59 6.72 1.40
CA GLY A 174 2.18 5.84 2.50
C GLY A 174 3.13 5.94 3.69
N SER A 175 4.24 5.19 3.64
CA SER A 175 5.18 5.02 4.75
C SER A 175 5.71 6.33 5.33
N ALA A 176 5.99 7.32 4.49
CA ALA A 176 6.48 8.62 4.95
C ALA A 176 5.43 9.37 5.79
N GLY A 177 4.14 9.25 5.47
CA GLY A 177 3.07 9.84 6.27
C GLY A 177 2.93 9.12 7.62
N VAL A 178 2.98 7.79 7.60
CA VAL A 178 2.95 6.96 8.83
C VAL A 178 4.13 7.31 9.74
N ALA A 179 5.34 7.41 9.20
CA ALA A 179 6.52 7.78 9.98
C ALA A 179 6.39 9.15 10.66
N ARG A 180 5.69 10.12 10.05
CA ARG A 180 5.43 11.42 10.69
C ARG A 180 4.37 11.34 11.79
N VAL A 181 3.42 10.43 11.65
CA VAL A 181 2.43 10.16 12.71
C VAL A 181 3.11 9.49 13.89
N GLU A 182 3.94 8.47 13.65
CA GLU A 182 4.71 7.77 14.69
C GLU A 182 5.63 8.74 15.44
N GLN A 183 6.42 9.55 14.72
CA GLN A 183 7.28 10.55 15.34
C GLN A 183 6.50 11.55 16.20
N ALA A 184 5.34 12.03 15.74
CA ALA A 184 4.52 12.96 16.50
C ALA A 184 3.92 12.32 17.77
N LEU A 185 3.64 11.02 17.74
CA LEU A 185 3.19 10.28 18.93
C LEU A 185 4.33 10.12 19.95
N ASP A 186 5.53 9.79 19.48
CA ASP A 186 6.72 9.63 20.34
C ASP A 186 7.13 10.94 21.01
N GLU A 187 6.94 12.08 20.32
CA GLU A 187 7.23 13.42 20.82
C GLU A 187 6.08 14.03 21.65
N GLU A 188 5.01 13.28 21.94
CA GLU A 188 3.77 13.76 22.59
C GLU A 188 3.16 15.00 21.90
N GLY A 189 3.39 15.12 20.60
CA GLY A 189 2.98 16.24 19.76
C GLY A 189 1.59 16.08 19.14
N SER A 190 1.16 17.12 18.44
CA SER A 190 -0.08 17.09 17.67
C SER A 190 0.11 16.33 16.35
N VAL A 191 -0.37 15.08 16.30
CA VAL A 191 -0.38 14.24 15.08
C VAL A 191 -1.01 14.95 13.87
N THR A 192 -2.12 15.65 14.09
CA THR A 192 -2.84 16.37 13.02
C THR A 192 -2.02 17.53 12.46
N THR A 193 -1.26 18.23 13.31
CA THR A 193 -0.36 19.30 12.88
C THR A 193 0.84 18.74 12.11
N ALA A 194 1.48 17.70 12.66
CA ALA A 194 2.61 17.04 12.01
C ALA A 194 2.26 16.48 10.62
N LEU A 195 1.11 15.81 10.51
CA LEU A 195 0.63 15.29 9.23
C LEU A 195 0.26 16.42 8.26
N ARG A 196 -0.39 17.49 8.72
CA ARG A 196 -0.71 18.66 7.90
C ARG A 196 0.54 19.31 7.34
N ASP A 197 1.54 19.56 8.17
CA ASP A 197 2.78 20.21 7.76
C ASP A 197 3.58 19.31 6.81
N PHE A 198 3.57 18.00 7.05
CA PHE A 198 4.12 17.04 6.11
C PHE A 198 3.41 17.09 4.74
N VAL A 199 2.09 17.03 4.69
CA VAL A 199 1.33 17.13 3.42
C VAL A 199 1.65 18.45 2.69
N ARG A 200 1.71 19.57 3.41
CA ARG A 200 2.10 20.88 2.85
C ARG A 200 3.53 20.89 2.30
N SER A 201 4.45 20.18 2.95
CA SER A 201 5.83 20.08 2.47
C SER A 201 5.92 19.38 1.11
N LEU A 202 4.99 18.47 0.81
CA LEU A 202 4.94 17.70 -0.44
C LEU A 202 4.26 18.45 -1.59
N GLN A 203 3.42 19.43 -1.30
CA GLN A 203 2.71 20.20 -2.33
C GLN A 203 3.69 20.99 -3.20
N PRO A 204 3.45 21.06 -4.53
CA PRO A 204 4.21 21.93 -5.42
C PRO A 204 4.05 23.40 -5.00
N GLY A 205 5.06 24.21 -5.27
CA GLY A 205 5.00 25.65 -4.97
C GLY A 205 3.90 26.35 -5.79
N PRO A 206 3.42 27.53 -5.34
CA PRO A 206 2.38 28.29 -6.05
C PRO A 206 2.73 28.65 -7.51
N ASP A 207 4.00 28.64 -7.91
CA ASP A 207 4.44 28.91 -9.29
C ASP A 207 4.38 27.68 -10.24
N GLU A 208 4.24 26.46 -9.73
CA GLU A 208 4.25 25.22 -10.53
C GLU A 208 2.84 24.75 -10.92
N THR A 209 1.81 25.21 -10.21
CA THR A 209 0.40 24.83 -10.43
C THR A 209 -0.18 25.39 -11.72
N SER A 210 0.39 26.45 -12.30
CA SER A 210 -0.08 27.03 -13.57
C SER A 210 0.14 26.12 -14.79
N LYS A 211 0.99 25.08 -14.70
CA LYS A 211 1.23 24.13 -15.80
C LYS A 211 0.52 22.78 -15.62
N ALA A 212 0.06 22.46 -14.41
CA ALA A 212 -0.48 21.14 -14.06
C ALA A 212 -2.01 21.03 -14.11
N ASN A 213 -2.72 22.14 -14.37
CA ASN A 213 -4.18 22.18 -14.29
C ASN A 213 -4.85 21.63 -15.56
N THR A 214 -4.63 20.34 -15.85
CA THR A 214 -5.54 19.57 -16.69
C THR A 214 -6.59 18.98 -15.75
N PRO A 215 -7.87 19.39 -15.83
CA PRO A 215 -8.90 18.83 -14.96
C PRO A 215 -9.00 17.33 -15.20
N ILE A 216 -9.07 16.55 -14.11
CA ILE A 216 -9.44 15.13 -14.16
C ILE A 216 -10.78 15.07 -14.89
N ARG A 217 -10.78 14.50 -16.10
CA ARG A 217 -11.96 14.38 -16.97
C ARG A 217 -12.93 13.37 -16.37
N THR A 218 -13.72 13.78 -15.39
CA THR A 218 -14.91 13.04 -14.97
C THR A 218 -16.01 13.28 -15.99
N ARG A 219 -16.42 12.23 -16.71
CA ARG A 219 -17.62 12.31 -17.57
C ARG A 219 -18.87 12.20 -16.70
N SER A 220 -19.82 13.09 -17.00
CA SER A 220 -21.27 12.97 -16.77
C SER A 220 -21.87 11.79 -17.52
#